data_AF-A0A9D6YR62-F1
#
_entry.id   AF-A0A9D6YR62-F1
#
_cell.length_a   1.000
_cell.length_b   1.000
_cell.length_c   1.000
_cell.angle_alpha   90.00
_cell.angle_beta   90.00
_cell.angle_gamma   90.00
#
_symmetry.space_group_name_H-M   'P 1'
#
loop_
_entity.id
_entity.type
_entity.pdbx_description
1 polymer ?
#
loop_
_entity_poly.entity_id
_entity_poly.type
_entity_poly.pdbx_seq_one_letter_code
_entity_poly.pdbx_strand_id
1 'polypeptide(L)'
;LPTAASAASVHITVSSSAKFVLSSSSVLSVPGNLTVNGTFTASGTSTVQFNGTALQQIGGAPASFIFYDLKVNNSSGLYLSADININNQLIMLSGDFDLRNNNVNLGSTGSVSSETSAKRIKATDGTTDGRGSGTIYTTKTLGIGSYTNIAGLGLNITTATNFGATTIKRGHLRQQGSGDYSSNYSIYRYYEIIPTGKTVNYGTVTINYFPAFELNGHTDGQLVIFQSVNMGGPTYWTPLSTTNTSPQVVATTVTNNLANIKLAVGSNSIPLPIELLSFTATCTQNPAPSTQHPEPSTQQSFSNGQPPQKPTTAILQLNAAPMPNIGK
;
A
#
# COMPACT_ATOMS: atom_id res chain seq x y z
N LEU A 1 46.58 -11.49 -23.97
CA LEU A 1 45.49 -10.48 -23.96
C LEU A 1 45.65 -9.65 -22.70
N PRO A 2 45.83 -8.32 -22.77
CA PRO A 2 45.80 -7.53 -21.55
C PRO A 2 44.39 -7.69 -20.95
N THR A 3 44.34 -8.15 -19.71
CA THR A 3 43.11 -8.16 -18.91
C THR A 3 42.60 -6.73 -18.87
N ALA A 4 41.40 -6.50 -19.40
CA ALA A 4 40.74 -5.21 -19.27
C ALA A 4 40.73 -4.84 -17.79
N ALA A 5 41.45 -3.78 -17.42
CA ALA A 5 41.39 -3.25 -16.07
C ALA A 5 39.92 -2.95 -15.80
N SER A 6 39.35 -3.57 -14.76
CA SER A 6 38.02 -3.21 -14.28
C SER A 6 38.07 -1.73 -13.94
N ALA A 7 37.44 -0.90 -14.76
CA ALA A 7 37.33 0.52 -14.48
C ALA A 7 36.57 0.65 -13.15
N ALA A 8 37.22 1.24 -12.15
CA ALA A 8 36.58 1.48 -10.86
C ALA A 8 35.27 2.26 -11.06
N SER A 9 34.22 1.87 -10.33
CA SER A 9 32.95 2.57 -10.36
C SER A 9 33.15 4.06 -10.05
N VAL A 10 32.69 4.93 -10.94
CA VAL A 10 32.73 6.38 -10.73
C VAL A 10 31.52 6.79 -9.89
N HIS A 11 31.79 7.25 -8.69
CA HIS A 11 30.80 7.88 -7.82
C HIS A 11 30.69 9.38 -8.16
N ILE A 12 29.46 9.88 -8.20
CA ILE A 12 29.18 11.31 -8.43
C ILE A 12 28.74 11.93 -7.11
N THR A 13 29.41 13.00 -6.71
CA THR A 13 29.04 13.78 -5.53
C THR A 13 28.75 15.23 -5.93
N VAL A 14 27.57 15.72 -5.57
CA VAL A 14 27.22 17.15 -5.66
C VAL A 14 27.32 17.72 -4.25
N SER A 15 28.41 18.44 -3.97
CA SER A 15 28.65 19.04 -2.66
C SER A 15 27.59 20.06 -2.26
N SER A 16 27.53 20.38 -0.97
CA SER A 16 26.73 21.51 -0.48
C SER A 16 27.03 22.78 -1.27
N SER A 17 26.01 23.57 -1.55
CA SER A 17 26.06 24.79 -2.39
C SER A 17 26.43 24.59 -3.87
N ALA A 18 26.76 23.36 -4.30
CA ALA A 18 26.92 23.06 -5.72
C ALA A 18 25.58 22.79 -6.39
N LYS A 19 25.51 23.08 -7.69
CA LYS A 19 24.36 22.79 -8.55
C LYS A 19 24.80 21.95 -9.73
N PHE A 20 24.23 20.76 -9.87
CA PHE A 20 24.38 19.91 -11.05
C PHE A 20 23.11 20.00 -11.90
N VAL A 21 23.26 20.38 -13.16
CA VAL A 21 22.14 20.52 -14.10
C VAL A 21 22.37 19.65 -15.32
N LEU A 22 21.42 18.76 -15.62
CA LEU A 22 21.26 18.19 -16.94
C LEU A 22 20.06 18.86 -17.61
N SER A 23 20.30 19.41 -18.79
CA SER A 23 19.26 19.99 -19.64
C SER A 23 19.25 19.32 -21.02
N SER A 24 18.18 19.55 -21.78
CA SER A 24 17.99 19.02 -23.14
C SER A 24 18.00 17.47 -23.15
N SER A 25 18.30 16.86 -24.30
CA SER A 25 18.33 15.39 -24.48
C SER A 25 19.64 14.75 -24.02
N SER A 26 20.14 15.13 -22.84
CA SER A 26 21.41 14.62 -22.31
C SER A 26 21.25 13.29 -21.59
N VAL A 27 22.24 12.40 -21.65
CA VAL A 27 22.28 11.13 -20.91
C VAL A 27 23.43 11.13 -19.92
N LEU A 28 23.14 10.95 -18.64
CA LEU A 28 24.13 10.71 -17.59
C LEU A 28 24.18 9.22 -17.25
N SER A 29 25.30 8.58 -17.56
CA SER A 29 25.61 7.22 -17.12
C SER A 29 26.29 7.26 -15.75
N VAL A 30 25.72 6.57 -14.76
CA VAL A 30 26.23 6.50 -13.39
C VAL A 30 26.62 5.05 -13.09
N PRO A 31 27.92 4.69 -13.17
CA PRO A 31 28.40 3.34 -12.85
C PRO A 31 28.68 3.11 -11.34
N GLY A 32 28.60 4.17 -10.52
CA GLY A 32 28.75 4.13 -9.05
C GLY A 32 27.55 4.74 -8.32
N ASN A 33 27.77 5.36 -7.17
CA ASN A 33 26.68 6.01 -6.40
C ASN A 33 26.49 7.47 -6.84
N LEU A 34 25.29 8.00 -6.61
CA LEU A 34 24.99 9.42 -6.73
C LEU A 34 24.65 9.98 -5.36
N THR A 35 25.49 10.88 -4.84
CA THR A 35 25.29 11.56 -3.56
C THR A 35 25.10 13.06 -3.80
N VAL A 36 23.96 13.61 -3.38
CA VAL A 36 23.61 15.02 -3.60
C VAL A 36 23.37 15.71 -2.25
N ASN A 37 24.24 16.65 -1.92
CA ASN A 37 24.14 17.53 -0.75
C ASN A 37 23.87 19.00 -1.14
N GLY A 38 23.83 19.28 -2.45
CA GLY A 38 23.47 20.57 -3.04
C GLY A 38 22.14 20.48 -3.80
N THR A 39 22.14 20.92 -5.05
CA THR A 39 20.99 20.81 -5.96
C THR A 39 21.33 19.91 -7.15
N PHE A 40 20.46 18.94 -7.44
CA PHE A 40 20.53 18.13 -8.65
C PHE A 40 19.24 18.30 -9.45
N THR A 41 19.37 18.78 -10.69
CA THR A 41 18.23 19.01 -11.58
C THR A 41 18.52 18.41 -12.95
N ALA A 42 17.97 17.23 -13.21
CA ALA A 42 17.87 16.69 -14.57
C ALA A 42 16.47 17.01 -15.12
N SER A 43 16.42 17.90 -16.11
CA SER A 43 15.19 18.43 -16.71
C SER A 43 15.23 18.33 -18.23
N GLY A 44 14.26 18.94 -18.93
CA GLY A 44 14.15 18.83 -20.38
C GLY A 44 13.74 17.41 -20.79
N THR A 45 14.55 16.75 -21.60
CA THR A 45 14.36 15.35 -22.04
C THR A 45 15.53 14.48 -21.59
N SER A 46 16.18 14.84 -20.48
CA SER A 46 17.39 14.19 -20.01
C SER A 46 17.11 12.85 -19.34
N THR A 47 18.07 11.94 -19.41
CA THR A 47 18.02 10.63 -18.78
C THR A 47 19.20 10.45 -17.83
N VAL A 48 18.94 10.01 -16.61
CA VAL A 48 19.97 9.48 -15.71
C VAL A 48 19.82 7.97 -15.65
N GLN A 49 20.90 7.23 -15.90
CA GLN A 49 20.90 5.77 -15.91
C GLN A 49 21.93 5.23 -14.94
N PHE A 50 21.46 4.41 -14.00
CA PHE A 50 22.30 3.64 -13.09
C PHE A 50 22.62 2.30 -13.73
N ASN A 51 23.90 2.07 -14.06
CA ASN A 51 24.39 0.93 -14.84
C ASN A 51 25.69 0.33 -14.29
N GLY A 52 25.90 0.44 -12.98
CA GLY A 52 27.02 -0.21 -12.30
C GLY A 52 26.85 -1.73 -12.23
N THR A 53 27.85 -2.39 -11.63
CA THR A 53 27.85 -3.85 -11.38
C THR A 53 27.67 -4.19 -9.89
N ALA A 54 27.97 -3.27 -8.98
CA ALA A 54 27.69 -3.38 -7.54
C ALA A 54 26.35 -2.72 -7.18
N LEU A 55 25.78 -3.02 -6.01
CA LEU A 55 24.57 -2.34 -5.52
C LEU A 55 24.79 -0.82 -5.48
N GLN A 56 23.92 -0.06 -6.13
CA GLN A 56 24.04 1.40 -6.23
C GLN A 56 23.09 2.13 -5.29
N GLN A 57 23.47 3.36 -4.96
CA GLN A 57 22.72 4.26 -4.08
C GLN A 57 22.43 5.60 -4.76
N ILE A 58 21.21 6.09 -4.57
CA ILE A 58 20.86 7.51 -4.67
C ILE A 58 20.70 8.05 -3.25
N GLY A 59 21.51 9.03 -2.86
CA GLY A 59 21.51 9.54 -1.49
C GLY A 59 22.01 10.97 -1.32
N GLY A 60 22.29 11.34 -0.08
CA GLY A 60 22.67 12.69 0.34
C GLY A 60 21.52 13.45 1.02
N ALA A 61 21.75 14.73 1.32
CA ALA A 61 20.75 15.63 1.89
C ALA A 61 20.50 16.82 0.92
N PRO A 62 19.78 16.59 -0.20
CA PRO A 62 19.63 17.57 -1.25
C PRO A 62 18.64 18.68 -0.88
N ALA A 63 18.89 19.90 -1.35
CA ALA A 63 17.86 20.94 -1.36
C ALA A 63 16.79 20.67 -2.45
N SER A 64 17.19 19.99 -3.54
CA SER A 64 16.32 19.54 -4.62
C SER A 64 16.97 18.35 -5.34
N PHE A 65 16.18 17.30 -5.59
CA PHE A 65 16.61 16.08 -6.28
C PHE A 65 15.59 15.68 -7.34
N ILE A 66 15.82 16.15 -8.57
CA ILE A 66 14.88 16.02 -9.68
C ILE A 66 15.52 15.22 -10.82
N PHE A 67 14.80 14.21 -11.28
CA PHE A 67 15.03 13.49 -12.52
C PHE A 67 13.94 13.81 -13.53
N TYR A 68 14.28 13.85 -14.81
CA TYR A 68 13.28 13.79 -15.87
C TYR A 68 12.96 12.33 -16.16
N ASP A 69 13.92 11.59 -16.75
CA ASP A 69 13.91 10.13 -16.81
C ASP A 69 14.97 9.54 -15.88
N LEU A 70 14.59 8.50 -15.13
CA LEU A 70 15.47 7.68 -14.31
C LEU A 70 15.41 6.23 -14.78
N LYS A 71 16.55 5.66 -15.20
CA LYS A 71 16.67 4.26 -15.61
C LYS A 71 17.40 3.45 -14.54
N VAL A 72 16.75 2.39 -14.06
CA VAL A 72 17.33 1.36 -13.19
C VAL A 72 17.84 0.23 -14.07
N ASN A 73 19.15 0.18 -14.33
CA ASN A 73 19.77 -0.78 -15.24
C ASN A 73 20.98 -1.47 -14.59
N ASN A 74 20.79 -2.00 -13.40
CA ASN A 74 21.83 -2.66 -12.63
C ASN A 74 21.24 -3.88 -11.94
N SER A 75 21.69 -5.07 -12.33
CA SER A 75 21.18 -6.33 -11.79
C SER A 75 21.38 -6.49 -10.27
N SER A 76 22.37 -5.79 -9.70
CA SER A 76 22.61 -5.75 -8.25
C SER A 76 21.63 -4.82 -7.51
N GLY A 77 20.83 -4.04 -8.25
CA GLY A 77 19.79 -3.16 -7.73
C GLY A 77 20.25 -1.72 -7.47
N LEU A 78 19.27 -0.90 -7.12
CA LEU A 78 19.41 0.51 -6.77
C LEU A 78 18.56 0.79 -5.54
N TYR A 79 19.08 1.52 -4.56
CA TYR A 79 18.28 1.92 -3.39
C TYR A 79 18.34 3.42 -3.12
N LEU A 80 17.31 3.91 -2.42
CA LEU A 80 17.21 5.29 -1.97
C LEU A 80 17.67 5.48 -0.52
N SER A 81 18.37 6.58 -0.27
CA SER A 81 18.57 7.15 1.06
C SER A 81 18.19 8.63 1.12
N ALA A 82 17.43 9.11 0.14
CA ALA A 82 16.87 10.45 0.06
C ALA A 82 15.59 10.41 -0.81
N ASP A 83 14.66 11.32 -0.55
CA ASP A 83 13.48 11.51 -1.40
C ASP A 83 13.88 12.05 -2.78
N ILE A 84 13.17 11.62 -3.82
CA ILE A 84 13.42 12.06 -5.20
C ILE A 84 12.12 12.43 -5.92
N ASN A 85 12.25 13.27 -6.94
CA ASN A 85 11.17 13.61 -7.86
C ASN A 85 11.50 13.12 -9.27
N ILE A 86 10.52 12.56 -9.97
CA ILE A 86 10.67 12.07 -11.35
C ILE A 86 9.55 12.69 -12.19
N ASN A 87 9.93 13.55 -13.14
CA ASN A 87 8.96 14.33 -13.90
C ASN A 87 8.39 13.61 -15.13
N ASN A 88 9.03 12.54 -15.61
CA ASN A 88 8.56 11.78 -16.79
C ASN A 88 8.49 10.27 -16.54
N GLN A 89 9.62 9.55 -16.49
CA GLN A 89 9.58 8.10 -16.27
C GLN A 89 10.63 7.56 -15.31
N LEU A 90 10.18 6.65 -14.44
CA LEU A 90 11.01 5.64 -13.81
C LEU A 90 10.95 4.37 -14.66
N ILE A 91 12.07 4.02 -15.29
CA ILE A 91 12.15 2.92 -16.25
C ILE A 91 12.95 1.78 -15.62
N MET A 92 12.28 0.64 -15.40
CA MET A 92 12.87 -0.55 -14.81
C MET A 92 13.48 -1.44 -15.91
N LEU A 93 14.79 -1.45 -16.06
CA LEU A 93 15.50 -2.25 -17.07
C LEU A 93 16.08 -3.53 -16.48
N SER A 94 16.80 -3.42 -15.36
CA SER A 94 17.43 -4.53 -14.63
C SER A 94 17.62 -4.19 -13.15
N GLY A 95 17.37 -5.19 -12.29
CA GLY A 95 17.47 -5.10 -10.83
C GLY A 95 16.28 -4.42 -10.15
N ASP A 96 16.19 -4.62 -8.83
CA ASP A 96 15.16 -3.99 -8.00
C ASP A 96 15.50 -2.53 -7.71
N PHE A 97 14.45 -1.72 -7.53
CA PHE A 97 14.52 -0.37 -6.99
C PHE A 97 13.94 -0.34 -5.58
N ASP A 98 14.82 -0.27 -4.58
CA ASP A 98 14.47 -0.29 -3.18
C ASP A 98 14.29 1.13 -2.62
N LEU A 99 13.04 1.49 -2.36
CA LEU A 99 12.66 2.79 -1.80
C LEU A 99 13.22 2.99 -0.37
N ARG A 100 13.53 1.88 0.32
CA ARG A 100 13.78 1.84 1.77
C ARG A 100 12.71 2.64 2.53
N ASN A 101 13.11 3.77 3.12
CA ASN A 101 12.24 4.66 3.90
C ASN A 101 11.96 5.99 3.18
N ASN A 102 12.31 6.09 1.89
CA ASN A 102 12.24 7.34 1.12
C ASN A 102 11.16 7.27 0.06
N ASN A 103 10.75 8.44 -0.40
CA ASN A 103 9.65 8.62 -1.30
C ASN A 103 10.10 9.00 -2.71
N VAL A 104 9.31 8.54 -3.68
CA VAL A 104 9.41 8.91 -5.09
C VAL A 104 8.14 9.64 -5.47
N ASN A 105 8.29 10.93 -5.79
CA ASN A 105 7.21 11.76 -6.28
C ASN A 105 7.21 11.77 -7.82
N LEU A 106 6.15 11.25 -8.42
CA LEU A 106 5.95 11.26 -9.88
C LEU A 106 5.23 12.54 -10.37
N GLY A 107 4.81 13.43 -9.45
CA GLY A 107 3.99 14.59 -9.81
C GLY A 107 2.72 14.18 -10.55
N SER A 108 2.30 14.99 -11.53
CA SER A 108 1.11 14.73 -12.37
C SER A 108 1.42 14.03 -13.70
N THR A 109 2.67 14.13 -14.17
CA THR A 109 3.13 13.64 -15.47
C THR A 109 3.94 12.36 -15.39
N GLY A 110 4.65 12.14 -14.28
CA GLY A 110 5.54 11.00 -14.09
C GLY A 110 4.80 9.66 -14.10
N SER A 111 5.52 8.60 -14.49
CA SER A 111 5.01 7.23 -14.51
C SER A 111 6.13 6.20 -14.31
N VAL A 112 5.76 4.98 -13.94
CA VAL A 112 6.63 3.81 -13.93
C VAL A 112 6.41 3.00 -15.20
N SER A 113 7.49 2.52 -15.82
CA SER A 113 7.40 1.57 -16.93
C SER A 113 8.38 0.40 -16.79
N SER A 114 8.03 -0.70 -17.46
CA SER A 114 8.80 -1.94 -17.51
C SER A 114 9.01 -2.65 -16.17
N GLU A 115 8.30 -2.28 -15.10
CA GLU A 115 8.32 -3.01 -13.84
C GLU A 115 7.79 -4.44 -14.04
N THR A 116 8.51 -5.45 -13.53
CA THR A 116 8.08 -6.86 -13.54
C THR A 116 8.49 -7.54 -12.24
N SER A 117 8.09 -8.79 -12.01
CA SER A 117 8.51 -9.57 -10.84
C SER A 117 10.03 -9.74 -10.71
N ALA A 118 10.80 -9.63 -11.81
CA ALA A 118 12.26 -9.74 -11.81
C ALA A 118 13.01 -8.40 -11.59
N LYS A 119 12.29 -7.27 -11.63
CA LYS A 119 12.82 -5.92 -11.46
C LYS A 119 11.75 -5.04 -10.83
N ARG A 120 11.60 -5.20 -9.51
CA ARG A 120 10.48 -4.66 -8.75
C ARG A 120 10.85 -3.33 -8.11
N ILE A 121 9.84 -2.52 -7.88
CA ILE A 121 9.92 -1.51 -6.84
C ILE A 121 9.56 -2.21 -5.52
N LYS A 122 10.35 -1.99 -4.48
CA LYS A 122 10.18 -2.60 -3.15
C LYS A 122 10.57 -1.62 -2.05
N ALA A 123 10.36 -1.97 -0.79
CA ALA A 123 10.83 -1.16 0.34
C ALA A 123 11.34 -2.04 1.49
N THR A 124 12.65 -1.98 1.72
CA THR A 124 13.31 -2.69 2.83
C THR A 124 13.63 -1.76 4.01
N ASP A 125 13.86 -2.32 5.19
CA ASP A 125 14.51 -1.60 6.30
C ASP A 125 16.04 -1.48 6.12
N GLY A 126 16.54 -1.69 4.91
CA GLY A 126 17.96 -1.92 4.59
C GLY A 126 18.31 -3.40 4.46
N THR A 127 17.46 -4.30 4.95
CA THR A 127 17.69 -5.76 4.90
C THR A 127 16.48 -6.55 4.43
N THR A 128 15.31 -6.31 5.01
CA THR A 128 14.14 -7.19 4.89
C THR A 128 13.05 -6.49 4.07
N ASP A 129 12.57 -7.17 3.01
CA ASP A 129 11.46 -6.66 2.19
C ASP A 129 10.18 -6.48 3.02
N GLY A 130 9.37 -5.51 2.63
CA GLY A 130 8.14 -5.16 3.30
C GLY A 130 8.28 -4.52 4.68
N ARG A 131 9.47 -4.06 5.06
CA ARG A 131 9.72 -3.32 6.32
C ARG A 131 10.10 -1.86 6.14
N GLY A 132 10.39 -1.44 4.92
CA GLY A 132 10.66 -0.03 4.61
C GLY A 132 9.39 0.79 4.45
N SER A 133 9.39 2.03 4.94
CA SER A 133 8.24 2.94 4.88
C SER A 133 8.13 3.74 3.58
N GLY A 134 9.06 3.55 2.65
CA GLY A 134 9.15 4.30 1.40
C GLY A 134 7.94 4.08 0.49
N THR A 135 7.52 5.13 -0.20
CA THR A 135 6.38 5.11 -1.11
C THR A 135 6.69 5.72 -2.46
N ILE A 136 5.97 5.29 -3.49
CA ILE A 136 5.95 5.95 -4.80
C ILE A 136 4.55 6.47 -5.08
N TYR A 137 4.43 7.73 -5.50
CA TYR A 137 3.13 8.37 -5.61
C TYR A 137 3.00 9.35 -6.77
N THR A 138 1.78 9.56 -7.22
CA THR A 138 1.38 10.54 -8.25
C THR A 138 0.15 11.31 -7.79
N THR A 139 -0.05 12.51 -8.32
CA THR A 139 -1.31 13.26 -8.16
C THR A 139 -1.93 13.49 -9.53
N LYS A 140 -3.12 12.91 -9.77
CA LYS A 140 -3.86 13.06 -11.03
C LYS A 140 -5.29 13.49 -10.78
N THR A 141 -5.87 14.23 -11.71
CA THR A 141 -7.30 14.54 -11.68
C THR A 141 -8.10 13.31 -12.12
N LEU A 142 -8.95 12.80 -11.24
CA LEU A 142 -9.81 11.65 -11.50
C LEU A 142 -11.28 12.10 -11.45
N GLY A 143 -11.92 12.17 -12.62
CA GLY A 143 -13.36 12.34 -12.77
C GLY A 143 -14.10 11.02 -12.55
N ILE A 144 -15.34 10.93 -13.01
CA ILE A 144 -16.10 9.67 -13.08
C ILE A 144 -15.57 8.85 -14.26
N GLY A 145 -15.21 7.58 -14.04
CA GLY A 145 -14.77 6.69 -15.11
C GLY A 145 -13.82 5.59 -14.65
N SER A 146 -13.25 4.89 -15.63
CA SER A 146 -12.29 3.81 -15.39
C SER A 146 -10.86 4.27 -15.72
N TYR A 147 -9.95 3.99 -14.80
CA TYR A 147 -8.54 4.32 -14.89
C TYR A 147 -7.72 3.05 -14.70
N THR A 148 -6.92 2.71 -15.70
CA THR A 148 -6.09 1.50 -15.70
C THR A 148 -4.65 1.85 -15.35
N ASN A 149 -4.06 1.08 -14.44
CA ASN A 149 -2.66 1.12 -14.05
C ASN A 149 -2.13 2.55 -13.87
N ILE A 150 -2.76 3.31 -12.96
CA ILE A 150 -2.55 4.75 -12.84
C ILE A 150 -1.07 5.04 -12.60
N ALA A 151 -0.44 5.77 -13.53
CA ALA A 151 1.00 6.08 -13.54
C ALA A 151 1.94 4.86 -13.43
N GLY A 152 1.49 3.67 -13.84
CA GLY A 152 2.27 2.44 -13.71
C GLY A 152 2.32 1.88 -12.28
N LEU A 153 1.51 2.40 -11.36
CA LEU A 153 1.55 2.00 -9.94
C LEU A 153 0.85 0.67 -9.64
N GLY A 154 0.32 -0.05 -10.63
CA GLY A 154 -0.33 -1.35 -10.42
C GLY A 154 -1.75 -1.26 -9.84
N LEU A 155 -2.37 -0.08 -9.84
CA LEU A 155 -3.73 0.15 -9.37
C LEU A 155 -4.64 0.54 -10.53
N ASN A 156 -5.75 -0.19 -10.70
CA ASN A 156 -6.88 0.26 -11.50
C ASN A 156 -7.99 0.76 -10.56
N ILE A 157 -8.68 1.83 -10.95
CA ILE A 157 -9.82 2.37 -10.22
C ILE A 157 -10.94 2.69 -11.20
N THR A 158 -12.15 2.22 -10.92
CA THR A 158 -13.38 2.75 -11.50
C THR A 158 -14.06 3.64 -10.47
N THR A 159 -14.04 4.96 -10.68
CA THR A 159 -14.60 5.95 -9.76
C THR A 159 -16.10 6.13 -9.99
N ALA A 160 -16.91 5.99 -8.94
CA ALA A 160 -18.36 6.20 -8.99
C ALA A 160 -18.76 7.69 -8.88
N THR A 161 -17.83 8.54 -8.46
CA THR A 161 -18.01 9.98 -8.24
C THR A 161 -16.75 10.72 -8.68
N ASN A 162 -16.83 12.03 -8.87
CA ASN A 162 -15.66 12.84 -9.18
C ASN A 162 -14.75 12.95 -7.95
N PHE A 163 -13.52 12.45 -8.05
CA PHE A 163 -12.53 12.49 -6.97
C PHE A 163 -11.70 13.79 -7.00
N GLY A 164 -11.75 14.56 -8.09
CA GLY A 164 -10.91 15.74 -8.28
C GLY A 164 -9.42 15.38 -8.34
N ALA A 165 -8.55 16.28 -7.88
CA ALA A 165 -7.13 15.98 -7.75
C ALA A 165 -6.95 14.88 -6.71
N THR A 166 -6.36 13.76 -7.10
CA THR A 166 -6.23 12.56 -6.27
C THR A 166 -4.78 12.17 -6.18
N THR A 167 -4.26 12.11 -4.95
CA THR A 167 -2.94 11.53 -4.70
C THR A 167 -3.09 10.02 -4.50
N ILE A 168 -2.38 9.24 -5.30
CA ILE A 168 -2.32 7.79 -5.18
C ILE A 168 -0.90 7.43 -4.77
N LYS A 169 -0.78 6.80 -3.60
CA LYS A 169 0.47 6.26 -3.09
C LYS A 169 0.44 4.74 -3.18
N ARG A 170 1.49 4.14 -3.73
CA ARG A 170 1.83 2.73 -3.54
C ARG A 170 2.96 2.64 -2.52
N GLY A 171 2.77 1.83 -1.50
CA GLY A 171 3.83 1.47 -0.56
C GLY A 171 4.01 -0.04 -0.47
N HIS A 172 5.16 -0.45 0.03
CA HIS A 172 5.52 -1.86 0.17
C HIS A 172 5.64 -2.33 1.62
N LEU A 173 5.58 -1.40 2.60
CA LEU A 173 5.47 -1.75 4.02
C LEU A 173 4.26 -2.66 4.26
N ARG A 174 4.51 -3.86 4.78
CA ARG A 174 3.43 -4.77 5.18
C ARG A 174 2.54 -4.09 6.24
N GLN A 175 1.23 -4.12 6.03
CA GLN A 175 0.27 -3.56 6.95
C GLN A 175 -0.06 -4.60 8.03
N GLN A 176 -0.07 -4.15 9.29
CA GLN A 176 -0.32 -5.00 10.44
C GLN A 176 -1.81 -5.08 10.74
N GLY A 177 -2.27 -6.25 11.17
CA GLY A 177 -3.57 -6.41 11.80
C GLY A 177 -3.64 -5.72 13.17
N SER A 178 -4.79 -5.80 13.83
CA SER A 178 -5.02 -5.22 15.16
C SER A 178 -5.58 -6.25 16.13
N GLY A 179 -5.55 -5.96 17.45
CA GLY A 179 -6.06 -6.86 18.48
C GLY A 179 -5.32 -8.21 18.49
N ASP A 180 -6.08 -9.31 18.57
CA ASP A 180 -5.57 -10.69 18.49
C ASP A 180 -4.82 -11.00 17.20
N TYR A 181 -5.07 -10.23 16.13
CA TYR A 181 -4.40 -10.35 14.83
C TYR A 181 -3.21 -9.41 14.68
N SER A 182 -2.71 -8.82 15.76
CA SER A 182 -1.53 -7.94 15.73
C SER A 182 -0.26 -8.63 15.23
N SER A 183 -0.20 -9.97 15.21
CA SER A 183 0.90 -10.72 14.60
C SER A 183 0.73 -10.96 13.09
N ASN A 184 -0.46 -10.70 12.55
CA ASN A 184 -0.74 -10.85 11.13
C ASN A 184 -0.27 -9.64 10.34
N TYR A 185 0.22 -9.91 9.13
CA TYR A 185 0.70 -8.89 8.21
C TYR A 185 0.17 -9.15 6.81
N SER A 186 -0.06 -8.08 6.06
CA SER A 186 -0.48 -8.11 4.66
C SER A 186 0.65 -8.58 3.74
N ILE A 187 0.35 -8.78 2.45
CA ILE A 187 1.37 -8.80 1.39
C ILE A 187 2.20 -7.51 1.40
N TYR A 188 3.34 -7.48 0.69
CA TYR A 188 4.23 -6.32 0.55
C TYR A 188 3.70 -5.26 -0.43
N ARG A 189 2.42 -4.91 -0.32
CA ARG A 189 1.74 -3.91 -1.13
C ARG A 189 0.53 -3.33 -0.42
N TYR A 190 0.47 -2.01 -0.36
CA TYR A 190 -0.71 -1.26 0.07
C TYR A 190 -0.86 0.00 -0.77
N TYR A 191 -2.08 0.55 -0.78
CA TYR A 191 -2.37 1.82 -1.42
C TYR A 191 -3.02 2.79 -0.43
N GLU A 192 -2.70 4.07 -0.60
CA GLU A 192 -3.45 5.19 -0.03
C GLU A 192 -3.92 6.08 -1.18
N ILE A 193 -5.23 6.24 -1.30
CA ILE A 193 -5.88 7.06 -2.33
C ILE A 193 -6.53 8.24 -1.61
N ILE A 194 -6.08 9.46 -1.95
CA ILE A 194 -6.41 10.69 -1.24
C ILE A 194 -7.05 11.66 -2.25
N PRO A 195 -8.38 11.60 -2.45
CA PRO A 195 -9.10 12.51 -3.33
C PRO A 195 -9.33 13.88 -2.66
N THR A 196 -9.28 14.97 -3.42
CA THR A 196 -9.73 16.29 -2.94
C THR A 196 -11.25 16.41 -2.92
N GLY A 197 -11.94 15.68 -3.79
CA GLY A 197 -13.39 15.53 -3.74
C GLY A 197 -13.74 14.56 -2.61
N LYS A 198 -14.46 15.02 -1.58
CA LYS A 198 -14.97 14.13 -0.53
C LYS A 198 -16.02 13.21 -1.13
N THR A 199 -15.80 11.90 -1.08
CA THR A 199 -16.76 10.92 -1.61
C THR A 199 -17.17 9.96 -0.51
N VAL A 200 -18.45 9.60 -0.51
CA VAL A 200 -19.04 8.55 0.34
C VAL A 200 -19.03 7.19 -0.36
N ASN A 201 -18.74 7.15 -1.66
CA ASN A 201 -18.62 5.94 -2.46
C ASN A 201 -17.30 6.00 -3.26
N TYR A 202 -16.44 4.99 -3.11
CA TYR A 202 -15.07 5.04 -3.61
C TYR A 202 -14.80 4.16 -4.83
N GLY A 203 -15.82 3.45 -5.32
CA GLY A 203 -15.74 2.69 -6.56
C GLY A 203 -15.05 1.32 -6.44
N THR A 204 -14.73 0.75 -7.60
CA THR A 204 -14.11 -0.58 -7.72
C THR A 204 -12.62 -0.45 -7.97
N VAL A 205 -11.83 -1.23 -7.26
CA VAL A 205 -10.36 -1.23 -7.35
C VAL A 205 -9.86 -2.59 -7.82
N THR A 206 -8.81 -2.56 -8.64
CA THR A 206 -8.02 -3.75 -8.98
C THR A 206 -6.58 -3.49 -8.57
N ILE A 207 -6.05 -4.34 -7.69
CA ILE A 207 -4.64 -4.33 -7.30
C ILE A 207 -3.93 -5.45 -8.05
N ASN A 208 -2.97 -5.08 -8.88
CA ASN A 208 -2.01 -6.01 -9.45
C ASN A 208 -0.92 -6.27 -8.41
N TYR A 209 -0.34 -7.47 -8.35
CA TYR A 209 0.77 -7.82 -7.46
C TYR A 209 1.76 -8.78 -8.14
N PHE A 210 2.89 -9.07 -7.50
CA PHE A 210 3.88 -10.02 -7.96
C PHE A 210 3.93 -11.25 -7.04
N PRO A 211 3.26 -12.36 -7.41
CA PRO A 211 3.08 -13.51 -6.51
C PRO A 211 4.40 -14.18 -6.09
N ALA A 212 5.44 -14.09 -6.91
CA ALA A 212 6.74 -14.68 -6.59
C ALA A 212 7.44 -14.03 -5.37
N PHE A 213 7.12 -12.79 -5.02
CA PHE A 213 7.90 -12.03 -4.04
C PHE A 213 7.07 -11.24 -3.02
N GLU A 214 5.82 -10.90 -3.33
CA GLU A 214 5.05 -9.98 -2.48
C GLU A 214 4.15 -10.69 -1.48
N LEU A 215 3.91 -11.99 -1.63
CA LEU A 215 2.86 -12.70 -0.89
C LEU A 215 3.04 -12.75 0.64
N ASN A 216 4.23 -12.49 1.20
CA ASN A 216 4.45 -12.46 2.66
C ASN A 216 3.82 -13.67 3.43
N GLY A 217 3.94 -14.87 2.87
CA GLY A 217 3.37 -16.10 3.48
C GLY A 217 1.89 -16.36 3.19
N HIS A 218 1.21 -15.47 2.48
CA HIS A 218 -0.13 -15.72 1.95
C HIS A 218 -0.10 -16.66 0.73
N THR A 219 -1.20 -17.38 0.50
CA THR A 219 -1.36 -18.26 -0.66
C THR A 219 -1.97 -17.49 -1.83
N ASP A 220 -1.35 -17.61 -3.00
CA ASP A 220 -1.88 -17.05 -4.24
C ASP A 220 -3.25 -17.67 -4.58
N GLY A 221 -4.15 -16.90 -5.20
CA GLY A 221 -5.55 -17.31 -5.41
C GLY A 221 -6.44 -17.25 -4.17
N GLN A 222 -5.91 -16.98 -2.97
CA GLN A 222 -6.69 -16.89 -1.71
C GLN A 222 -6.66 -15.50 -1.04
N LEU A 223 -6.12 -14.50 -1.74
CA LEU A 223 -6.01 -13.13 -1.25
C LEU A 223 -7.36 -12.40 -1.12
N VAL A 224 -7.43 -11.52 -0.13
CA VAL A 224 -8.57 -10.66 0.19
C VAL A 224 -8.09 -9.22 0.32
N ILE A 225 -8.80 -8.27 -0.29
CA ILE A 225 -8.55 -6.85 -0.07
C ILE A 225 -9.19 -6.44 1.26
N PHE A 226 -8.41 -5.77 2.10
CA PHE A 226 -8.87 -5.14 3.32
C PHE A 226 -8.80 -3.62 3.17
N GLN A 227 -9.86 -2.95 3.60
CA GLN A 227 -9.93 -1.49 3.63
C GLN A 227 -9.82 -0.99 5.08
N SER A 228 -9.00 0.01 5.33
CA SER A 228 -9.02 0.72 6.61
C SER A 228 -10.22 1.64 6.62
N VAL A 229 -11.06 1.54 7.65
CA VAL A 229 -12.30 2.28 7.77
C VAL A 229 -12.46 2.86 9.16
N ASN A 230 -13.21 3.95 9.23
CA ASN A 230 -13.75 4.50 10.47
C ASN A 230 -15.26 4.69 10.29
N MET A 231 -16.05 4.04 11.15
CA MET A 231 -17.52 4.06 11.08
C MET A 231 -18.13 4.74 12.32
N GLY A 232 -17.52 5.84 12.78
CA GLY A 232 -17.95 6.57 13.99
C GLY A 232 -17.34 6.05 15.30
N GLY A 233 -16.26 5.27 15.22
CA GLY A 233 -15.53 4.69 16.35
C GLY A 233 -14.02 4.68 16.11
N PRO A 234 -13.26 3.70 16.62
CA PRO A 234 -11.85 3.54 16.25
C PRO A 234 -11.71 3.15 14.77
N THR A 235 -10.51 3.34 14.22
CA THR A 235 -10.16 2.88 12.87
C THR A 235 -9.78 1.40 12.90
N TYR A 236 -10.27 0.63 11.93
CA TYR A 236 -10.02 -0.81 11.82
C TYR A 236 -9.96 -1.25 10.36
N TRP A 237 -9.38 -2.42 10.09
CA TRP A 237 -9.47 -3.06 8.78
C TRP A 237 -10.81 -3.76 8.64
N THR A 238 -11.43 -3.69 7.47
CA THR A 238 -12.62 -4.47 7.10
C THR A 238 -12.33 -5.29 5.84
N PRO A 239 -12.68 -6.59 5.78
CA PRO A 239 -12.55 -7.36 4.54
C PRO A 239 -13.55 -6.84 3.51
N LEU A 240 -13.12 -6.79 2.25
CA LEU A 240 -14.02 -6.54 1.13
C LEU A 240 -14.37 -7.85 0.43
N SER A 241 -15.57 -7.93 -0.16
CA SER A 241 -15.91 -8.98 -1.11
C SER A 241 -14.94 -8.93 -2.29
N THR A 242 -14.00 -9.88 -2.31
CA THR A 242 -12.85 -9.87 -3.20
C THR A 242 -12.91 -11.04 -4.17
N THR A 243 -12.68 -10.75 -5.46
CA THR A 243 -12.35 -11.77 -6.46
C THR A 243 -10.84 -11.78 -6.65
N ASN A 244 -10.20 -12.93 -6.44
CA ASN A 244 -8.78 -13.10 -6.69
C ASN A 244 -8.55 -14.00 -7.91
N THR A 245 -8.01 -13.41 -8.97
CA THR A 245 -7.52 -14.12 -10.15
C THR A 245 -6.08 -13.71 -10.34
N SER A 246 -5.13 -14.57 -9.96
CA SER A 246 -3.70 -14.24 -9.99
C SER A 246 -3.29 -13.67 -11.35
N PRO A 247 -2.55 -12.54 -11.41
CA PRO A 247 -1.94 -11.79 -10.29
C PRO A 247 -2.74 -10.53 -9.88
N GLN A 248 -4.07 -10.62 -9.83
CA GLN A 248 -4.98 -9.50 -9.56
C GLN A 248 -6.00 -9.83 -8.48
N VAL A 249 -6.23 -8.87 -7.58
CA VAL A 249 -7.38 -8.87 -6.68
C VAL A 249 -8.29 -7.69 -7.00
N VAL A 250 -9.60 -7.94 -7.00
CA VAL A 250 -10.62 -6.94 -7.33
C VAL A 250 -11.64 -6.88 -6.22
N ALA A 251 -12.02 -5.67 -5.79
CA ALA A 251 -13.09 -5.46 -4.84
C ALA A 251 -13.75 -4.09 -5.03
N THR A 252 -14.99 -3.96 -4.57
CA THR A 252 -15.65 -2.67 -4.40
C THR A 252 -15.42 -2.16 -2.99
N THR A 253 -14.93 -0.94 -2.91
CA THR A 253 -14.70 -0.24 -1.63
C THR A 253 -15.99 0.05 -0.89
N VAL A 254 -15.90 0.23 0.43
CA VAL A 254 -17.03 0.58 1.28
C VAL A 254 -16.91 2.02 1.81
N THR A 255 -18.05 2.63 2.11
CA THR A 255 -18.14 3.94 2.76
C THR A 255 -17.37 3.94 4.09
N ASN A 256 -16.67 5.04 4.38
CA ASN A 256 -16.03 5.25 5.67
C ASN A 256 -15.80 6.75 5.94
N ASN A 257 -15.41 7.12 7.16
CA ASN A 257 -15.22 8.51 7.56
C ASN A 257 -13.79 9.02 7.41
N LEU A 258 -12.85 8.21 6.91
CA LEU A 258 -11.46 8.64 6.71
C LEU A 258 -11.34 9.56 5.49
N ALA A 259 -10.36 10.45 5.53
CA ALA A 259 -10.04 11.36 4.42
C ALA A 259 -9.40 10.64 3.23
N ASN A 260 -8.93 9.40 3.42
CA ASN A 260 -8.28 8.58 2.41
C ASN A 260 -8.88 7.18 2.36
N ILE A 261 -8.80 6.54 1.20
CA ILE A 261 -9.06 5.12 1.04
C ILE A 261 -7.71 4.42 1.20
N LYS A 262 -7.55 3.66 2.29
CA LYS A 262 -6.34 2.86 2.50
C LYS A 262 -6.68 1.38 2.31
N LEU A 263 -5.92 0.73 1.44
CA LEU A 263 -6.14 -0.65 1.02
C LEU A 263 -4.88 -1.47 1.26
N ALA A 264 -5.04 -2.64 1.85
CA ALA A 264 -4.00 -3.66 1.98
C ALA A 264 -4.56 -5.00 1.49
N VAL A 265 -3.70 -5.96 1.18
CA VAL A 265 -4.13 -7.28 0.72
C VAL A 265 -3.58 -8.34 1.68
N GLY A 266 -4.45 -9.18 2.22
CA GLY A 266 -4.09 -10.30 3.08
C GLY A 266 -4.82 -11.57 2.62
N SER A 267 -5.28 -12.40 3.55
CA SER A 267 -6.06 -13.61 3.22
C SER A 267 -7.00 -13.97 4.37
N ASN A 268 -7.94 -14.89 4.15
CA ASN A 268 -8.80 -15.37 5.24
C ASN A 268 -8.07 -16.23 6.28
N SER A 269 -6.94 -16.86 5.92
CA SER A 269 -6.11 -17.65 6.85
C SER A 269 -5.13 -16.79 7.66
N ILE A 270 -4.77 -15.62 7.15
CA ILE A 270 -3.96 -14.59 7.81
C ILE A 270 -4.68 -13.24 7.66
N PRO A 271 -5.79 -13.03 8.39
CA PRO A 271 -6.65 -11.84 8.23
C PRO A 271 -6.02 -10.59 8.86
N LEU A 272 -6.34 -9.42 8.30
CA LEU A 272 -6.07 -8.09 8.87
C LEU A 272 -7.20 -7.50 9.77
N PRO A 273 -8.47 -8.00 9.76
CA PRO A 273 -9.59 -7.53 10.59
C PRO A 273 -10.10 -8.62 11.57
N ILE A 274 -11.05 -8.42 12.48
CA ILE A 274 -11.35 -7.36 13.47
C ILE A 274 -11.62 -8.14 14.78
N GLU A 275 -11.41 -7.51 15.94
CA GLU A 275 -11.83 -8.01 17.25
C GLU A 275 -13.28 -7.59 17.53
N LEU A 276 -14.13 -8.52 18.01
CA LEU A 276 -15.48 -8.21 18.46
C LEU A 276 -15.40 -7.54 19.84
N LEU A 277 -15.18 -6.22 19.88
CA LEU A 277 -14.96 -5.50 21.15
C LEU A 277 -16.13 -5.63 22.14
N SER A 278 -17.36 -5.74 21.63
CA SER A 278 -18.54 -6.15 22.40
C SER A 278 -19.70 -6.45 21.45
N PHE A 279 -20.67 -7.24 21.92
CA PHE A 279 -22.02 -7.22 21.38
C PHE A 279 -22.99 -7.16 22.56
N THR A 280 -24.09 -6.42 22.39
CA THR A 280 -25.17 -6.37 23.38
C THR A 280 -26.34 -7.18 22.82
N ALA A 281 -26.69 -8.27 23.49
CA ALA A 281 -27.90 -9.03 23.19
C ALA A 281 -28.98 -8.67 24.22
N THR A 282 -30.16 -8.27 23.75
CA THR A 282 -31.35 -8.14 24.60
C THR A 282 -32.21 -9.39 24.47
N CYS A 283 -32.49 -10.04 25.59
CA CYS A 283 -33.45 -11.15 25.63
C CYS A 283 -34.86 -10.57 25.48
N THR A 284 -35.55 -10.85 24.37
CA THR A 284 -36.89 -10.31 24.09
C THR A 284 -38.02 -11.22 24.58
N GLN A 285 -37.73 -12.47 24.92
CA GLN A 285 -38.69 -13.40 25.51
C GLN A 285 -37.99 -14.33 26.48
N ASN A 286 -38.29 -14.17 27.77
CA ASN A 286 -38.09 -15.24 28.73
C ASN A 286 -39.31 -16.17 28.54
N PRO A 287 -39.17 -17.45 28.12
CA PRO A 287 -40.29 -18.37 28.28
C PRO A 287 -40.60 -18.40 29.77
N ALA A 288 -41.79 -17.92 30.13
CA ALA A 288 -42.18 -17.68 31.51
C ALA A 288 -41.87 -18.92 32.39
N PRO A 289 -41.24 -18.76 33.57
CA PRO A 289 -41.28 -19.79 34.57
C PRO A 289 -42.74 -19.90 35.02
N SER A 290 -43.32 -21.09 34.96
CA SER A 290 -44.57 -21.34 35.66
C SER A 290 -44.35 -21.01 37.14
N THR A 291 -45.23 -20.14 37.65
CA THR A 291 -45.56 -19.87 39.07
C THR A 291 -44.56 -19.11 39.95
N GLN A 292 -44.98 -17.88 40.28
CA GLN A 292 -44.89 -17.14 41.56
C GLN A 292 -43.50 -16.85 42.18
N HIS A 293 -42.92 -15.68 41.84
CA HIS A 293 -42.47 -14.60 42.78
C HIS A 293 -41.87 -13.42 41.97
N PRO A 294 -42.11 -12.13 42.30
CA PRO A 294 -41.49 -11.01 41.58
C PRO A 294 -40.17 -10.59 42.23
N GLU A 295 -39.08 -10.51 41.44
CA GLU A 295 -37.82 -9.79 41.73
C GLU A 295 -37.29 -9.19 40.40
N PRO A 296 -36.51 -8.09 40.41
CA PRO A 296 -36.41 -7.14 39.32
C PRO A 296 -35.40 -7.52 38.22
N SER A 297 -35.61 -6.94 37.05
CA SER A 297 -34.82 -7.10 35.82
C SER A 297 -33.32 -6.82 36.02
N THR A 298 -32.50 -7.86 36.03
CA THR A 298 -31.03 -7.74 35.95
C THR A 298 -30.59 -7.58 34.49
N GLN A 299 -29.93 -6.46 34.16
CA GLN A 299 -28.99 -6.42 33.04
C GLN A 299 -27.81 -7.35 33.39
N GLN A 300 -27.56 -8.38 32.60
CA GLN A 300 -26.34 -9.18 32.76
C GLN A 300 -25.26 -8.66 31.82
N SER A 301 -24.26 -8.01 32.42
CA SER A 301 -22.96 -7.78 31.80
C SER A 301 -22.09 -9.01 32.06
N PHE A 302 -21.63 -9.66 31.00
CA PHE A 302 -20.66 -10.75 31.13
C PHE A 302 -19.24 -10.14 31.19
N SER A 303 -18.61 -10.18 32.35
CA SER A 303 -17.17 -9.98 32.50
C SER A 303 -16.49 -11.31 32.82
N ASN A 304 -15.32 -11.55 32.22
CA ASN A 304 -14.55 -12.79 32.42
C ASN A 304 -14.11 -12.90 33.89
N GLY A 305 -14.64 -13.86 34.66
CA GLY A 305 -14.11 -14.16 36.00
C GLY A 305 -14.95 -14.96 37.01
N GLN A 306 -16.11 -15.56 36.70
CA GLN A 306 -16.89 -16.36 37.67
C GLN A 306 -17.33 -17.71 37.09
N PRO A 307 -17.38 -18.80 37.89
CA PRO A 307 -17.76 -20.13 37.41
C PRO A 307 -19.27 -20.21 37.11
N PRO A 308 -19.71 -21.04 36.15
CA PRO A 308 -21.05 -20.97 35.59
C PRO A 308 -22.11 -21.53 36.55
N GLN A 309 -23.13 -20.74 36.85
CA GLN A 309 -24.43 -21.27 37.27
C GLN A 309 -25.12 -21.89 36.05
N LYS A 310 -25.63 -23.12 36.23
CA LYS A 310 -26.20 -23.99 35.18
C LYS A 310 -27.33 -23.27 34.41
N PRO A 311 -27.24 -23.09 33.08
CA PRO A 311 -28.32 -22.44 32.34
C PRO A 311 -29.37 -23.47 31.92
N THR A 312 -30.63 -23.15 32.21
CA THR A 312 -31.80 -23.65 31.50
C THR A 312 -31.72 -23.19 30.05
N THR A 313 -32.05 -24.06 29.09
CA THR A 313 -31.92 -23.84 27.64
C THR A 313 -32.50 -22.48 27.21
N ALA A 314 -31.64 -21.55 26.80
CA ALA A 314 -32.05 -20.29 26.17
C ALA A 314 -32.08 -20.47 24.65
N ILE A 315 -33.23 -20.22 24.02
CA ILE A 315 -33.33 -20.15 22.56
C ILE A 315 -32.93 -18.72 22.15
N LEU A 316 -31.72 -18.56 21.60
CA LEU A 316 -31.30 -17.32 20.97
C LEU A 316 -32.02 -17.14 19.63
N GLN A 317 -32.88 -16.14 19.50
CA GLN A 317 -33.24 -15.61 18.19
C GLN A 317 -32.28 -14.48 17.80
N LEU A 318 -31.36 -14.81 16.89
CA LEU A 318 -30.56 -13.83 16.16
C LEU A 318 -31.46 -13.14 15.14
N ASN A 319 -31.94 -11.94 15.46
CA ASN A 319 -32.47 -11.07 14.41
C ASN A 319 -31.27 -10.40 13.73
N ALA A 320 -30.80 -11.02 12.65
CA ALA A 320 -29.92 -10.33 11.72
C ALA A 320 -30.66 -9.09 11.20
N ALA A 321 -30.05 -7.91 11.32
CA ALA A 321 -30.44 -6.79 10.47
C ALA A 321 -30.38 -7.30 9.01
N PRO A 322 -31.38 -7.02 8.17
CA PRO A 322 -31.39 -7.54 6.81
C PRO A 322 -30.09 -7.11 6.14
N MET A 323 -29.25 -8.09 5.78
CA MET A 323 -28.19 -7.82 4.83
C MET A 323 -28.84 -7.24 3.57
N PRO A 324 -28.26 -6.22 2.93
CA PRO A 324 -28.68 -5.86 1.59
C PRO A 324 -28.55 -7.13 0.76
N ASN A 325 -29.64 -7.49 0.09
CA ASN A 325 -29.77 -8.68 -0.73
C ASN A 325 -28.59 -8.76 -1.71
N ILE A 326 -27.57 -9.59 -1.42
CA ILE A 326 -26.51 -9.89 -2.38
C ILE A 326 -27.09 -10.99 -3.26
N GLY A 327 -27.78 -10.56 -4.31
CA GLY A 327 -28.28 -11.43 -5.36
C GLY A 327 -27.14 -12.29 -5.94
N LYS A 328 -27.51 -13.52 -6.29
CA LYS A 328 -26.68 -14.52 -6.97
C LYS A 328 -25.97 -13.98 -8.20
#